data_AF-A0A2X3CMS7-F1
#
_entry.id   AF-A0A2X3CMS7-F1
#
_cell.length_a   1.000
_cell.length_b   1.000
_cell.length_c   1.000
_cell.angle_alpha   90.00
_cell.angle_beta   90.00
_cell.angle_gamma   90.00
#
_symmetry.space_group_name_H-M   'P 1'
#
loop_
_entity.id
_entity.type
_entity.pdbx_description
1 polymer ?
#
loop_
_entity_poly.entity_id
_entity_poly.type
_entity_poly.pdbx_seq_one_letter_code
_entity_poly.pdbx_strand_id
1 'polypeptide(L)'
;MPVIAQYAEEKQTILSFVAAGLGIALVPASYKDMNADGVKYLALTPKKHVEGLPLSAMWHQGNNTLYVRSLLEILSDNIDELTREL
;
A
#
# COMPACT_ATOMS: atom_id res chain seq x y z
N MET A 1 2.03 3.01 -23.81
CA MET A 1 1.47 3.61 -22.58
C MET A 1 0.25 2.79 -22.19
N PRO A 2 -0.04 2.57 -20.89
CA PRO A 2 -1.20 1.80 -20.47
C PRO A 2 -2.50 2.51 -20.86
N VAL A 3 -3.54 1.76 -21.19
CA VAL A 3 -4.89 2.28 -21.40
C VAL A 3 -5.60 2.30 -20.05
N ILE A 4 -6.03 3.47 -19.59
CA ILE A 4 -6.72 3.63 -18.31
C ILE A 4 -8.22 3.56 -18.57
N ALA A 5 -8.86 2.48 -18.11
CA ALA A 5 -10.31 2.29 -18.26
C ALA A 5 -11.11 3.11 -17.23
N GLN A 6 -10.62 3.20 -15.99
CA GLN A 6 -11.28 3.87 -14.88
C GLN A 6 -10.25 4.48 -13.93
N TYR A 7 -10.67 5.54 -13.24
CA TYR A 7 -9.94 6.12 -12.11
C TYR A 7 -10.71 5.85 -10.82
N ALA A 8 -10.01 5.41 -9.79
CA ALA A 8 -10.56 5.24 -8.44
C ALA A 8 -9.48 5.58 -7.42
N GLU A 9 -9.82 6.40 -6.43
CA GLU A 9 -8.89 6.86 -5.39
C GLU A 9 -8.94 5.96 -4.15
N GLU A 10 -10.12 5.41 -3.85
CA GLU A 10 -10.31 4.59 -2.66
C GLU A 10 -10.09 3.12 -2.94
N LYS A 11 -9.40 2.47 -1.98
CA LYS A 11 -9.09 1.04 -1.96
C LYS A 11 -10.32 0.16 -2.27
N GLN A 12 -11.47 0.48 -1.68
CA GLN A 12 -12.68 -0.37 -1.80
C GLN A 12 -13.33 -0.23 -3.17
N THR A 13 -13.29 0.96 -3.74
CA THR A 13 -13.80 1.24 -5.08
C THR A 13 -12.95 0.52 -6.13
N ILE A 14 -11.62 0.56 -6.00
CA ILE A 14 -10.70 -0.19 -6.88
C ILE A 14 -11.05 -1.69 -6.87
N LEU A 15 -11.18 -2.29 -5.68
CA LEU A 15 -11.48 -3.71 -5.55
C LEU A 15 -12.89 -4.06 -6.05
N SER A 16 -13.87 -3.19 -5.83
CA SER A 16 -15.24 -3.38 -6.32
C SER A 16 -15.30 -3.43 -7.86
N PHE A 17 -14.51 -2.61 -8.55
CA PHE A 17 -14.42 -2.66 -10.02
C PHE A 17 -13.81 -3.97 -10.51
N VAL A 18 -12.76 -4.46 -9.86
CA VAL A 18 -12.14 -5.75 -10.22
C VAL A 18 -13.11 -6.90 -9.95
N ALA A 19 -13.77 -6.91 -8.79
CA ALA A 19 -14.75 -7.93 -8.42
C ALA A 19 -15.97 -7.94 -9.37
N ALA A 20 -16.40 -6.78 -9.86
CA ALA A 20 -17.45 -6.65 -10.86
C ALA A 20 -17.01 -7.01 -12.29
N GLY A 21 -15.74 -7.38 -12.50
CA GLY A 21 -15.23 -7.83 -13.80
C GLY A 21 -14.91 -6.69 -14.78
N LEU A 22 -14.78 -5.44 -14.32
CA LEU A 22 -14.46 -4.30 -15.19
C LEU A 22 -13.02 -4.34 -15.70
N GLY A 23 -12.13 -5.11 -15.06
CA GLY A 23 -10.75 -5.28 -15.50
C GLY A 23 -9.78 -5.64 -14.38
N ILE A 24 -8.54 -5.19 -14.53
CA ILE A 24 -7.46 -5.36 -13.54
C ILE A 24 -7.04 -4.02 -12.96
N ALA A 25 -6.48 -4.04 -11.76
CA ALA A 25 -5.90 -2.86 -11.11
C ALA A 25 -4.46 -3.14 -10.67
N LEU A 26 -3.60 -2.12 -10.78
CA LEU A 26 -2.28 -2.12 -10.16
C LEU A 26 -2.41 -1.55 -8.75
N VAL A 27 -2.01 -2.32 -7.74
CA VAL A 27 -2.16 -1.94 -6.33
C VAL A 27 -0.86 -2.14 -5.55
N PRO A 28 -0.62 -1.39 -4.46
CA PRO A 28 0.47 -1.68 -3.52
C PRO A 28 0.32 -3.08 -2.89
N ALA A 29 1.43 -3.68 -2.45
CA ALA A 29 1.44 -5.01 -1.82
C ALA A 29 0.58 -5.09 -0.54
N SER A 30 0.40 -3.96 0.17
CA SER A 30 -0.47 -3.84 1.35
C SER A 30 -1.96 -4.10 1.08
N TYR A 31 -2.34 -4.36 -0.18
CA TYR A 31 -3.69 -4.77 -0.56
C TYR A 31 -3.91 -6.28 -0.48
N LYS A 32 -2.84 -7.09 -0.41
CA LYS A 32 -2.90 -8.55 -0.57
C LYS A 32 -3.81 -9.27 0.43
N ASP A 33 -3.94 -8.72 1.64
CA ASP A 33 -4.71 -9.33 2.74
C ASP A 33 -6.15 -8.81 2.82
N MET A 34 -6.57 -7.96 1.88
CA MET A 34 -7.94 -7.49 1.82
C MET A 34 -8.84 -8.58 1.28
N ASN A 35 -9.87 -8.95 2.04
CA ASN A 35 -10.87 -9.86 1.52
C ASN A 35 -11.80 -9.12 0.55
N ALA A 36 -11.75 -9.48 -0.72
CA ALA A 36 -12.70 -9.06 -1.74
C ALA A 36 -13.10 -10.29 -2.54
N ASP A 37 -14.34 -10.73 -2.37
CA ASP A 37 -14.87 -11.92 -3.04
C ASP A 37 -14.71 -11.79 -4.56
N GLY A 38 -14.15 -12.82 -5.18
CA GLY A 38 -13.89 -12.84 -6.62
C GLY A 38 -12.63 -12.10 -7.07
N VAL A 39 -11.84 -11.53 -6.17
CA VAL A 39 -10.55 -10.90 -6.50
C VAL A 39 -9.40 -11.87 -6.23
N LYS A 40 -8.43 -11.92 -7.15
CA LYS A 40 -7.17 -12.64 -6.97
C LYS A 40 -6.01 -11.66 -7.10
N TYR A 41 -5.11 -11.69 -6.11
CA TYR A 41 -3.88 -10.91 -6.14
C TYR A 41 -2.77 -11.67 -6.88
N LEU A 42 -2.08 -10.99 -7.79
CA LEU A 42 -0.95 -11.51 -8.55
C LEU A 42 0.26 -10.63 -8.31
N ALA A 43 1.32 -11.20 -7.72
CA ALA A 43 2.58 -10.50 -7.53
C ALA A 43 3.24 -10.21 -8.90
N LEU A 44 3.73 -8.99 -9.08
CA LEU A 44 4.41 -8.58 -10.30
C LEU A 44 5.91 -8.81 -10.19
N THR A 45 6.52 -9.35 -11.25
CA THR A 45 7.98 -9.50 -11.38
C THR A 45 8.48 -8.56 -12.48
N PRO A 46 8.75 -7.28 -12.16
CA PRO A 46 9.16 -6.31 -13.17
C PRO A 46 10.54 -6.67 -13.74
N LYS A 47 10.74 -6.45 -15.04
CA LYS A 47 12.02 -6.74 -15.73
C LYS A 47 13.19 -5.87 -15.25
N LYS A 48 12.88 -4.72 -14.65
CA LYS A 48 13.83 -3.80 -14.04
C LYS A 48 13.46 -3.65 -12.58
N HIS A 49 14.45 -3.41 -11.73
CA HIS A 49 14.21 -3.07 -10.33
C HIS A 49 13.33 -1.82 -10.23
N VAL A 50 12.37 -1.85 -9.32
CA VAL A 50 11.47 -0.74 -9.02
C VAL A 50 11.46 -0.62 -7.50
N GLU A 51 11.73 0.57 -6.96
CA GLU A 51 11.82 0.78 -5.50
C GLU A 51 10.47 0.64 -4.76
N GLY A 52 9.37 0.51 -5.50
CA GLY A 52 8.02 0.40 -4.93
C GLY A 52 7.42 1.76 -4.57
N LEU A 53 6.40 1.74 -3.72
CA LEU A 53 5.75 2.95 -3.21
C LEU A 53 6.25 3.22 -1.78
N PRO A 54 6.71 4.44 -1.46
CA PRO A 54 7.21 4.74 -0.14
C PRO A 54 6.09 4.72 0.91
N LEU A 55 6.37 4.13 2.07
CA LEU A 55 5.57 4.26 3.28
C LEU A 55 6.22 5.29 4.20
N SER A 56 5.51 6.38 4.50
CA SER A 56 6.05 7.51 5.25
C SER A 56 5.16 7.86 6.44
N ALA A 57 5.79 8.23 7.56
CA ALA A 57 5.12 8.83 8.71
C ALA A 57 5.52 10.32 8.83
N MET A 58 4.56 11.17 9.18
CA MET A 58 4.76 12.62 9.33
C MET A 58 4.12 13.11 10.62
N TRP A 59 4.77 14.08 11.27
CA TRP A 59 4.27 14.72 12.49
C TRP A 59 4.61 16.21 12.46
N HIS A 60 3.99 16.99 13.35
CA HIS A 60 4.22 18.42 13.40
C HIS A 60 5.67 18.73 13.79
N GLN A 61 6.32 19.61 13.03
CA GLN A 61 7.69 20.03 13.30
C GLN A 61 7.81 20.62 14.71
N GLY A 62 8.84 20.22 15.45
CA GLY A 62 9.07 20.66 16.83
C GLY A 62 8.20 19.95 17.89
N ASN A 63 7.26 19.09 17.51
CA ASN A 63 6.53 18.26 18.47
C ASN A 63 7.42 17.12 18.97
N ASN A 64 7.94 17.26 20.19
CA ASN A 64 8.78 16.30 20.88
C ASN A 64 8.10 15.73 22.14
N THR A 65 6.76 15.62 22.11
CA THR A 65 6.04 14.97 23.22
C THR A 65 6.50 13.53 23.40
N LEU A 66 6.35 13.00 24.62
CA LEU A 66 6.67 11.60 24.91
C LEU A 66 5.96 10.65 23.94
N TYR A 67 4.71 10.94 23.58
CA TYR A 67 3.92 10.11 22.66
C TYR A 67 4.51 10.04 21.24
N VAL A 68 4.90 11.18 20.67
CA VAL A 68 5.53 11.20 19.33
C VAL A 68 6.85 10.45 19.37
N ARG A 69 7.68 10.72 20.39
CA ARG A 69 8.96 10.05 20.53
C ARG A 69 8.81 8.53 20.67
N SER A 70 7.91 8.06 21.55
CA SER A 70 7.66 6.63 21.72
C SER A 70 7.12 5.98 20.45
N LEU A 71 6.25 6.65 19.69
CA LEU A 71 5.79 6.13 18.41
C LEU A 71 6.94 6.03 17.40
N LEU A 72 7.80 7.05 17.31
CA LEU A 72 8.94 7.03 16.41
C LEU A 72 9.96 5.95 16.77
N GLU A 73 10.21 5.74 18.07
CA GLU A 73 11.06 4.65 18.57
C GLU A 73 10.48 3.29 18.18
N ILE A 74 9.17 3.07 18.37
CA ILE A 74 8.50 1.83 17.92
C ILE A 74 8.66 1.63 16.41
N LEU A 75 8.44 2.67 15.61
CA LEU A 75 8.53 2.57 14.15
C LEU A 75 9.98 2.33 13.68
N SER A 76 10.96 3.02 14.27
CA SER A 76 12.37 2.87 13.89
C SER A 76 12.95 1.52 14.28
N ASP A 77 12.58 1.02 15.47
CA ASP A 77 13.14 -0.20 16.03
C ASP A 77 12.58 -1.46 15.34
N ASN A 78 11.40 -1.33 14.70
CA ASN A 78 10.68 -2.45 14.09
C ASN A 78 10.52 -2.31 12.57
N ILE A 79 11.26 -1.40 11.91
CA ILE A 79 11.03 -1.06 10.50
C ILE A 79 11.11 -2.29 9.57
N ASP A 80 12.08 -3.17 9.79
CA ASP A 80 12.28 -4.38 8.97
C ASP A 80 11.12 -5.38 9.16
N GLU A 81 10.61 -5.51 10.38
CA GLU A 81 9.47 -6.39 10.66
C GLU A 81 8.17 -5.83 10.11
N LEU A 82 7.94 -4.52 10.29
CA LEU A 82 6.75 -3.82 9.82
C LEU A 82 6.67 -3.76 8.28
N THR A 83 7.80 -3.87 7.59
CA THR A 83 7.88 -3.77 6.12
C THR A 83 8.17 -5.10 5.42
N ARG A 84 8.46 -6.18 6.17
CA ARG A 84 8.81 -7.52 5.62
C ARG A 84 7.85 -8.02 4.54
N GLU A 85 6.59 -7.69 4.71
CA GLU A 85 5.47 -8.20 3.93
C GLU A 85 4.93 -7.23 2.88
N LEU A 86 5.56 -6.05 2.75
CA LEU A 86 5.30 -5.03 1.74
C LEU A 86 6.11 -5.25 0.45
#